data_AF-A0A2G4GYK2-F1
#
_entry.id   AF-A0A2G4GYK2-F1
#
_cell.length_a   1.000
_cell.length_b   1.000
_cell.length_c   1.000
_cell.angle_alpha   90.00
_cell.angle_beta   90.00
_cell.angle_gamma   90.00
#
_symmetry.space_group_name_H-M   'P 1'
#
loop_
_entity.id
_entity.type
_entity.pdbx_description
1 polymer ?
#
loop_
_entity_poly.entity_id
_entity_poly.type
_entity_poly.pdbx_seq_one_letter_code
_entity_poly.pdbx_strand_id
1 'polypeptide(L)'
;MPIALSWSHCGVSYRVTPWPDVQFERLYGEEWITVEPSEDALASAAQSCGPAAWRGYLEFVPTDVREFLSGFAFKRMEALQVVARCPELLPALVDAPALTAFVAAHGSLRGTTGPAWAEISAIFERREVYGVLEWLGLPASRQTLTILRNISDRDVAKRFLEPLRSMLWEPRSIFALQRVPEITDRYLARACHALAA
;
A
#
# COMPACT_ATOMS: atom_id res chain seq x y z
N MET A 1 15.64 -13.82 -19.52
CA MET A 1 16.17 -12.76 -18.63
C MET A 1 14.98 -12.16 -17.90
N PRO A 2 14.99 -12.10 -16.56
CA PRO A 2 13.90 -11.48 -15.81
C PRO A 2 13.74 -10.01 -16.23
N ILE A 3 12.50 -9.57 -16.47
CA ILE A 3 12.21 -8.24 -17.03
C ILE A 3 12.03 -7.26 -15.87
N ALA A 4 12.82 -6.18 -15.83
CA ALA A 4 12.61 -5.07 -14.90
C ALA A 4 11.44 -4.18 -15.37
N LEU A 5 10.71 -3.59 -14.43
CA LEU A 5 9.75 -2.52 -14.75
C LEU A 5 10.52 -1.20 -14.79
N SER A 6 10.34 -0.40 -15.82
CA SER A 6 11.01 0.90 -15.93
C SER A 6 10.03 1.99 -16.33
N TRP A 7 10.25 3.20 -15.82
CA TRP A 7 9.47 4.39 -16.17
C TRP A 7 10.32 5.66 -16.03
N SER A 8 9.77 6.79 -16.45
CA SER A 8 10.38 8.11 -16.26
C SER A 8 9.43 9.03 -15.51
N HIS A 9 9.97 9.86 -14.63
CA HIS A 9 9.24 10.90 -13.93
C HIS A 9 10.10 12.16 -13.84
N CYS A 10 9.59 13.29 -14.34
CA CYS A 10 10.31 14.57 -14.36
C CYS A 10 11.72 14.48 -14.98
N GLY A 11 11.88 13.69 -16.05
CA GLY A 11 13.16 13.48 -16.74
C GLY A 11 14.12 12.53 -16.02
N VAL A 12 13.76 12.01 -14.85
CA VAL A 12 14.55 11.01 -14.11
C VAL A 12 14.04 9.61 -14.46
N SER A 13 14.95 8.71 -14.81
CA SER A 13 14.62 7.30 -15.08
C SER A 13 14.57 6.51 -13.78
N TYR A 14 13.55 5.68 -13.65
CA TYR A 14 13.33 4.78 -12.53
C TYR A 14 13.16 3.35 -13.03
N ARG A 15 13.49 2.38 -12.17
CA ARG A 15 13.18 0.98 -12.41
C ARG A 15 12.88 0.23 -11.12
N VAL A 16 12.19 -0.90 -11.27
CA VAL A 16 12.06 -1.95 -10.27
C VAL A 16 12.80 -3.18 -10.78
N THR A 17 13.76 -3.66 -10.00
CA THR A 17 14.47 -4.90 -10.33
C THR A 17 13.53 -6.12 -10.27
N PRO A 18 13.87 -7.20 -10.98
CA PRO A 18 13.05 -8.40 -11.00
C PRO A 18 12.95 -9.10 -9.63
N TRP A 19 11.87 -9.84 -9.41
CA TRP A 19 11.72 -10.73 -8.25
C TRP A 19 12.80 -11.83 -8.25
N PRO A 20 13.32 -12.28 -7.08
CA PRO A 20 12.97 -11.91 -5.70
C PRO A 20 13.68 -10.66 -5.16
N ASP A 21 14.73 -10.20 -5.82
CA ASP A 21 15.57 -9.10 -5.35
C ASP A 21 14.98 -7.73 -5.72
N VAL A 22 13.72 -7.50 -5.36
CA VAL A 22 12.95 -6.30 -5.74
C VAL A 22 13.49 -5.06 -5.03
N GLN A 23 14.10 -4.18 -5.81
CA GLN A 23 14.63 -2.89 -5.42
C GLN A 23 14.05 -1.82 -6.34
N PHE A 24 13.66 -0.71 -5.74
CA PHE A 24 13.29 0.50 -6.45
C PHE A 24 14.53 1.35 -6.63
N GLU A 25 14.83 1.70 -7.86
CA GLU A 25 16.07 2.38 -8.21
C GLU A 25 15.78 3.59 -9.09
N ARG A 26 16.62 4.62 -8.96
CA ARG A 26 16.67 5.74 -9.90
C ARG A 26 18.04 5.80 -10.56
N LEU A 27 18.06 6.25 -11.81
CA LEU A 27 19.30 6.51 -12.53
C LEU A 27 19.90 7.84 -12.05
N TYR A 28 21.15 7.80 -11.62
CA TYR A 28 21.95 8.96 -11.24
C TYR A 28 23.29 8.92 -11.99
N GLY A 29 23.45 9.79 -12.99
CA GLY A 29 24.55 9.67 -13.95
C GLY A 29 24.39 8.41 -14.79
N GLU A 30 25.34 7.49 -14.66
CA GLU A 30 25.31 6.17 -15.32
C GLU A 30 24.94 5.02 -14.36
N GLU A 31 24.77 5.32 -13.07
CA GLU A 31 24.55 4.32 -12.02
C GLU A 31 23.08 4.27 -11.57
N TRP A 32 22.62 3.06 -11.27
CA TRP A 32 21.33 2.85 -10.63
C TRP A 32 21.51 2.78 -9.13
N ILE A 33 20.84 3.68 -8.41
CA ILE A 33 20.89 3.73 -6.95
C ILE A 33 19.54 3.40 -6.34
N THR A 34 19.54 2.60 -5.27
CA THR A 34 18.32 2.26 -4.53
C THR A 34 17.72 3.51 -3.88
N VAL A 35 16.42 3.67 -4.04
CA VAL A 35 15.66 4.80 -3.49
C VAL A 35 14.30 4.36 -2.98
N GLU A 36 13.69 5.23 -2.19
CA GLU A 36 12.27 5.22 -1.89
C GLU A 36 11.60 6.22 -2.85
N PRO A 37 10.91 5.77 -3.91
CA PRO A 37 10.30 6.68 -4.87
C PRO A 37 9.22 7.54 -4.20
N SER A 38 9.12 8.80 -4.61
CA SER A 38 8.02 9.65 -4.17
C SER A 38 6.67 9.12 -4.68
N GLU A 39 5.58 9.57 -4.06
CA GLU A 39 4.24 9.27 -4.52
C GLU A 39 4.01 9.65 -5.98
N ASP A 40 4.47 10.83 -6.38
CA ASP A 40 4.32 11.30 -7.77
C ASP A 40 5.11 10.42 -8.76
N ALA A 41 6.26 9.91 -8.34
CA ALA A 41 7.04 8.97 -9.13
C ALA A 41 6.31 7.63 -9.29
N LEU A 42 5.69 7.10 -8.22
CA LEU A 42 4.90 5.86 -8.28
C LEU A 42 3.60 6.04 -9.09
N ALA A 43 2.94 7.19 -8.97
CA ALA A 43 1.77 7.53 -9.79
C ALA A 43 2.12 7.60 -11.28
N SER A 44 3.32 8.10 -11.62
CA SER A 44 3.84 8.11 -12.99
C SER A 44 4.17 6.70 -13.49
N ALA A 45 4.64 5.83 -12.60
CA ALA A 45 4.85 4.41 -12.90
C ALA A 45 3.54 3.71 -13.27
N ALA A 46 2.45 4.00 -12.55
CA ALA A 46 1.13 3.44 -12.84
C ALA A 46 0.61 3.81 -14.25
N GLN A 47 0.97 4.99 -14.75
CA GLN A 47 0.60 5.43 -16.10
C GLN A 47 1.53 4.85 -17.18
N SER A 48 2.82 4.69 -16.87
CA SER A 48 3.85 4.30 -17.85
C SER A 48 3.98 2.78 -18.00
N CYS A 49 3.89 2.05 -16.88
CA CYS A 49 4.01 0.60 -16.87
C CYS A 49 2.68 -0.03 -17.28
N GLY A 50 2.48 -0.19 -18.59
CA GLY A 50 1.28 -0.79 -19.16
C GLY A 50 1.17 -2.31 -18.94
N PRO A 51 0.05 -2.93 -19.38
CA PRO A 51 -0.23 -4.35 -19.18
C PRO A 51 0.85 -5.30 -19.72
N ALA A 52 1.52 -4.94 -20.82
CA ALA A 52 2.59 -5.76 -21.41
C ALA A 52 3.82 -5.84 -20.50
N ALA A 53 4.25 -4.70 -19.93
CA ALA A 53 5.38 -4.65 -19.01
C ALA A 53 5.09 -5.45 -17.74
N TRP A 54 3.89 -5.27 -17.16
CA TRP A 54 3.45 -6.04 -16.00
C TRP A 54 3.35 -7.53 -16.28
N ARG A 55 2.85 -7.95 -17.45
CA ARG A 55 2.77 -9.37 -17.80
C ARG A 55 4.15 -10.04 -17.79
N GLY A 56 5.15 -9.39 -18.40
CA GLY A 56 6.51 -9.91 -18.42
C GLY A 56 7.16 -9.93 -17.04
N TYR A 57 6.89 -8.93 -16.20
CA TYR A 57 7.38 -8.91 -14.83
C TYR A 57 6.77 -10.02 -13.97
N LEU A 58 5.43 -10.17 -14.02
CA LEU A 58 4.67 -11.11 -13.18
C LEU A 58 4.89 -12.59 -13.54
N GLU A 59 5.52 -12.90 -14.67
CA GLU A 59 5.89 -14.27 -15.05
C GLU A 59 6.86 -14.90 -14.04
N PHE A 60 7.71 -14.07 -13.40
CA PHE A 60 8.72 -14.50 -12.45
C PHE A 60 8.30 -14.34 -10.98
N VAL A 61 7.10 -13.81 -10.74
CA VAL A 61 6.56 -13.53 -9.40
C VAL A 61 5.77 -14.76 -8.90
N PRO A 62 5.93 -15.17 -7.63
CA PRO A 62 5.13 -16.23 -7.00
C PRO A 62 3.63 -16.03 -7.20
N THR A 63 2.89 -17.13 -7.30
CA THR A 63 1.47 -17.11 -7.71
C THR A 63 0.61 -16.28 -6.75
N ASP A 64 0.81 -16.44 -5.46
CA ASP A 64 0.14 -15.70 -4.39
C ASP A 64 0.42 -14.19 -4.45
N VAL A 65 1.68 -13.80 -4.62
CA VAL A 65 2.07 -12.38 -4.78
C VAL A 65 1.48 -11.82 -6.08
N ARG A 66 1.51 -12.58 -7.18
CA ARG A 66 0.93 -12.17 -8.46
C ARG A 66 -0.58 -11.96 -8.36
N GLU A 67 -1.30 -12.86 -7.71
CA GLU A 67 -2.75 -12.74 -7.50
C GLU A 67 -3.09 -11.52 -6.66
N PHE A 68 -2.33 -11.28 -5.60
CA PHE A 68 -2.45 -10.09 -4.77
C PHE A 68 -2.25 -8.80 -5.61
N LEU A 69 -1.14 -8.69 -6.34
CA LEU A 69 -0.82 -7.53 -7.18
C LEU A 69 -1.82 -7.30 -8.32
N SER A 70 -2.38 -8.38 -8.87
CA SER A 70 -3.36 -8.30 -9.97
C SER A 70 -4.68 -7.65 -9.53
N GLY A 71 -4.98 -7.64 -8.23
CA GLY A 71 -6.15 -6.96 -7.70
C GLY A 71 -6.04 -5.43 -7.65
N PHE A 72 -4.84 -4.86 -7.82
CA PHE A 72 -4.65 -3.41 -7.84
C PHE A 72 -4.58 -2.91 -9.28
N ALA A 73 -5.25 -1.80 -9.57
CA ALA A 73 -5.21 -1.13 -10.86
C ALA A 73 -4.15 -0.01 -10.85
N PHE A 74 -4.28 0.96 -9.96
CA PHE A 74 -3.48 2.19 -9.97
C PHE A 74 -2.36 2.20 -8.93
N LYS A 75 -2.57 1.52 -7.80
CA LYS A 75 -1.62 1.43 -6.68
C LYS A 75 -0.81 0.14 -6.69
N ARG A 76 -0.81 -0.59 -7.81
CA ARG A 76 -0.05 -1.85 -7.96
C ARG A 76 1.44 -1.68 -7.64
N MET A 77 2.03 -0.53 -7.97
CA MET A 77 3.45 -0.28 -7.69
C MET A 77 3.71 -0.04 -6.19
N GLU A 78 2.80 0.62 -5.48
CA GLU A 78 2.82 0.74 -4.02
C GLU A 78 2.63 -0.65 -3.37
N ALA A 79 1.68 -1.44 -3.88
CA ALA A 79 1.45 -2.81 -3.42
C ALA A 79 2.69 -3.69 -3.61
N LEU A 80 3.38 -3.58 -4.76
CA LEU A 80 4.64 -4.28 -5.03
C LEU A 80 5.73 -3.88 -4.03
N GLN A 81 5.84 -2.59 -3.71
CA GLN A 81 6.78 -2.11 -2.72
C GLN A 81 6.52 -2.70 -1.34
N VAL A 82 5.26 -2.73 -0.90
CA VAL A 82 4.87 -3.29 0.40
C VAL A 82 5.24 -4.79 0.49
N VAL A 83 4.85 -5.60 -0.49
CA VAL A 83 5.09 -7.06 -0.45
C VAL A 83 6.54 -7.44 -0.71
N ALA A 84 7.31 -6.58 -1.40
CA ALA A 84 8.75 -6.74 -1.55
C ALA A 84 9.51 -6.44 -0.25
N ARG A 85 9.07 -5.42 0.51
CA ARG A 85 9.75 -4.96 1.72
C ARG A 85 9.31 -5.71 2.97
N CYS A 86 8.06 -6.16 3.01
CA CYS A 86 7.46 -6.86 4.14
C CYS A 86 6.63 -8.08 3.64
N PRO A 87 7.29 -9.09 3.03
CA PRO A 87 6.61 -10.24 2.43
C PRO A 87 5.75 -11.03 3.43
N GLU A 88 6.13 -11.06 4.69
CA GLU A 88 5.42 -11.71 5.79
C GLU A 88 4.02 -11.11 6.05
N LEU A 89 3.77 -9.87 5.65
CA LEU A 89 2.45 -9.23 5.76
C LEU A 89 1.45 -9.74 4.73
N LEU A 90 1.88 -10.42 3.66
CA LEU A 90 1.03 -10.80 2.52
C LEU A 90 -0.30 -11.46 2.94
N PRO A 91 -0.34 -12.44 3.88
CA PRO A 91 -1.61 -13.04 4.29
C PRO A 91 -2.59 -12.04 4.90
N ALA A 92 -2.09 -11.10 5.71
CA ALA A 92 -2.91 -10.05 6.32
C ALA A 92 -3.39 -9.02 5.28
N LEU A 93 -2.56 -8.70 4.29
CA LEU A 93 -2.92 -7.80 3.19
C LEU A 93 -3.93 -8.43 2.23
N VAL A 94 -3.90 -9.75 2.05
CA VAL A 94 -4.92 -10.47 1.28
C VAL A 94 -6.27 -10.46 2.00
N ASP A 95 -6.30 -10.66 3.32
CA ASP A 95 -7.54 -10.60 4.13
C ASP A 95 -8.09 -9.17 4.24
N ALA A 96 -7.23 -8.15 4.35
CA ALA A 96 -7.61 -6.75 4.43
C ALA A 96 -6.85 -5.88 3.40
N PRO A 97 -7.23 -5.88 2.10
CA PRO A 97 -6.50 -5.19 1.04
C PRO A 97 -6.27 -3.70 1.28
N ALA A 98 -7.23 -3.02 1.91
CA ALA A 98 -7.12 -1.60 2.26
C ALA A 98 -5.95 -1.30 3.21
N LEU A 99 -5.49 -2.26 4.00
CA LEU A 99 -4.31 -2.12 4.86
C LEU A 99 -3.05 -1.82 4.04
N THR A 100 -2.98 -2.28 2.78
CA THR A 100 -1.86 -2.01 1.87
C THR A 100 -1.64 -0.51 1.69
N ALA A 101 -2.70 0.28 1.55
CA ALA A 101 -2.60 1.73 1.39
C ALA A 101 -2.06 2.42 2.66
N PHE A 102 -2.45 1.94 3.85
CA PHE A 102 -1.91 2.45 5.11
C PHE A 102 -0.42 2.10 5.28
N VAL A 103 -0.05 0.86 4.97
CA VAL A 103 1.36 0.40 5.05
C VAL A 103 2.21 1.14 4.01
N ALA A 104 1.72 1.34 2.79
CA ALA A 104 2.41 2.14 1.77
C ALA A 104 2.57 3.62 2.19
N ALA A 105 1.58 4.19 2.87
CA ALA A 105 1.60 5.58 3.34
C ALA A 105 2.19 5.76 4.75
N HIS A 106 2.86 4.74 5.31
CA HIS A 106 3.30 4.75 6.70
C HIS A 106 4.14 5.98 7.06
N GLY A 107 5.06 6.38 6.19
CA GLY A 107 5.96 7.51 6.45
C GLY A 107 5.19 8.82 6.63
N SER A 108 4.22 9.08 5.75
CA SER A 108 3.34 10.26 5.87
C SER A 108 2.41 10.19 7.09
N LEU A 109 1.86 9.02 7.40
CA LEU A 109 0.92 8.85 8.52
C LEU A 109 1.62 8.97 9.89
N ARG A 110 2.89 8.58 9.96
CA ARG A 110 3.70 8.60 11.19
C ARG A 110 4.61 9.81 11.32
N GLY A 111 4.80 10.57 10.25
CA GLY A 111 5.74 11.68 10.22
C GLY A 111 7.19 11.22 10.38
N THR A 112 7.54 10.04 9.86
CA THR A 112 8.93 9.55 9.91
C THR A 112 9.80 10.29 8.90
N THR A 113 11.09 10.43 9.20
CA THR A 113 12.08 11.08 8.32
C THR A 113 12.53 10.19 7.16
N GLY A 114 12.14 8.91 7.15
CA GLY A 114 12.47 7.95 6.11
C GLY A 114 11.60 6.68 6.18
N PRO A 115 11.81 5.73 5.25
CA PRO A 115 11.06 4.48 5.21
C PRO A 115 11.36 3.61 6.43
N ALA A 116 10.32 3.15 7.12
CA ALA A 116 10.41 2.34 8.34
C ALA A 116 10.11 0.86 8.09
N TRP A 117 10.40 0.36 6.88
CA TRP A 117 10.07 -1.02 6.46
C TRP A 117 10.57 -2.09 7.43
N ALA A 118 11.84 -2.00 7.86
CA ALA A 118 12.42 -2.97 8.81
C ALA A 118 11.74 -2.94 10.18
N GLU A 119 11.25 -1.77 10.61
CA GLU A 119 10.49 -1.63 11.85
C GLU A 119 9.12 -2.30 11.71
N ILE A 120 8.42 -2.09 10.59
CA ILE A 120 7.13 -2.71 10.29
C ILE A 120 7.25 -4.24 10.32
N SER A 121 8.26 -4.79 9.63
CA SER A 121 8.53 -6.23 9.64
C SER A 121 8.79 -6.76 11.05
N ALA A 122 9.66 -6.10 11.82
CA ALA A 122 9.96 -6.50 13.20
C ALA A 122 8.74 -6.42 14.12
N ILE A 123 7.82 -5.48 13.89
CA ILE A 123 6.57 -5.36 14.65
C ILE A 123 5.64 -6.52 14.30
N PHE A 124 5.49 -6.83 13.01
CA PHE A 124 4.64 -7.93 12.57
C PHE A 124 5.14 -9.28 13.11
N GLU A 125 6.45 -9.53 13.10
CA GLU A 125 7.02 -10.76 13.69
C GLU A 125 6.69 -10.92 15.18
N ARG A 126 6.57 -9.82 15.93
CA ARG A 126 6.37 -9.84 17.38
C ARG A 126 4.91 -9.81 17.81
N ARG A 127 4.06 -9.11 17.06
CA ARG A 127 2.68 -8.76 17.45
C ARG A 127 1.66 -8.97 16.32
N GLU A 128 2.09 -9.61 15.24
CA GLU A 128 1.29 -9.87 14.04
C GLU A 128 0.65 -8.58 13.49
N VAL A 129 -0.47 -8.73 12.78
CA VAL A 129 -1.19 -7.61 12.16
C VAL A 129 -1.67 -6.57 13.18
N TYR A 130 -2.00 -6.97 14.41
CA TYR A 130 -2.48 -6.02 15.43
C TYR A 130 -1.38 -5.06 15.89
N GLY A 131 -0.13 -5.51 15.95
CA GLY A 131 1.01 -4.64 16.18
C GLY A 131 1.18 -3.61 15.06
N VAL A 132 1.00 -4.04 13.80
CA VAL A 132 1.06 -3.14 12.64
C VAL A 132 -0.08 -2.12 12.68
N LEU A 133 -1.30 -2.51 13.05
CA LEU A 133 -2.42 -1.58 13.25
C LEU A 133 -2.09 -0.52 14.31
N GLU A 134 -1.66 -0.95 15.49
CA GLU A 134 -1.28 -0.05 16.59
C GLU A 134 -0.17 0.91 16.13
N TRP A 135 0.85 0.39 15.46
CA TRP A 135 1.96 1.19 14.94
C TRP A 135 1.52 2.16 13.84
N LEU A 136 0.55 1.85 12.99
CA LEU A 136 -0.01 2.79 12.03
C LEU A 136 -0.92 3.86 12.69
N GLY A 137 -1.18 3.74 13.99
CA GLY A 137 -2.09 4.60 14.73
C GLY A 137 -3.55 4.24 14.50
N LEU A 138 -3.85 2.97 14.20
CA LEU A 138 -5.19 2.42 14.09
C LEU A 138 -5.54 1.65 15.37
N PRO A 139 -6.82 1.52 15.76
CA PRO A 139 -7.19 0.67 16.87
C PRO A 139 -6.81 -0.79 16.59
N ALA A 140 -5.99 -1.40 17.43
CA ALA A 140 -5.58 -2.81 17.34
C ALA A 140 -6.74 -3.73 17.73
N SER A 141 -7.71 -3.90 16.82
CA SER A 141 -8.93 -4.67 17.10
C SER A 141 -9.41 -5.46 15.88
N ARG A 142 -10.14 -6.54 16.15
CA ARG A 142 -10.85 -7.32 15.11
C ARG A 142 -11.86 -6.47 14.33
N GLN A 143 -12.46 -5.48 15.00
CA GLN A 143 -13.42 -4.57 14.40
C GLN A 143 -12.75 -3.73 13.30
N THR A 144 -11.55 -3.19 13.58
CA THR A 144 -10.74 -2.46 12.60
C THR A 144 -10.43 -3.32 11.38
N LEU A 145 -9.94 -4.54 11.57
CA LEU A 145 -9.64 -5.45 10.44
C LEU A 145 -10.90 -5.78 9.62
N THR A 146 -12.03 -6.01 10.30
CA THR A 146 -13.30 -6.27 9.62
C THR A 146 -13.72 -5.08 8.76
N ILE A 147 -13.55 -3.85 9.26
CA ILE A 147 -13.85 -2.62 8.51
C ILE A 147 -12.92 -2.51 7.30
N LEU A 148 -11.60 -2.69 7.49
CA LEU A 148 -10.62 -2.62 6.39
C LEU A 148 -10.87 -3.67 5.31
N ARG A 149 -11.30 -4.88 5.69
CA ARG A 149 -11.71 -5.93 4.76
C ARG A 149 -12.97 -5.57 3.96
N ASN A 150 -13.90 -4.85 4.58
CA ASN A 150 -15.15 -4.45 3.93
C ASN A 150 -14.96 -3.27 2.97
N ILE A 151 -13.79 -2.62 2.92
CA ILE A 151 -13.52 -1.58 1.93
C ILE A 151 -13.39 -2.24 0.55
N SER A 152 -14.29 -1.84 -0.37
CA SER A 152 -14.42 -2.50 -1.66
C SER A 152 -13.24 -2.24 -2.59
N ASP A 153 -12.68 -1.04 -2.52
CA ASP A 153 -11.58 -0.62 -3.38
C ASP A 153 -10.23 -1.01 -2.76
N ARG A 154 -9.38 -1.69 -3.54
CA ARG A 154 -8.00 -1.99 -3.13
C ARG A 154 -7.10 -0.78 -3.32
N ASP A 155 -7.40 0.08 -4.29
CA ASP A 155 -6.65 1.29 -4.63
C ASP A 155 -7.10 2.49 -3.77
N VAL A 156 -7.28 2.28 -2.46
CA VAL A 156 -7.79 3.29 -1.52
C VAL A 156 -7.04 4.61 -1.66
N ALA A 157 -7.77 5.68 -1.98
CA ALA A 157 -7.17 6.99 -2.17
C ALA A 157 -6.57 7.54 -0.87
N LYS A 158 -5.33 8.04 -0.92
CA LYS A 158 -4.58 8.50 0.27
C LYS A 158 -5.29 9.58 1.08
N ARG A 159 -6.09 10.43 0.42
CA ARG A 159 -6.94 11.45 1.07
C ARG A 159 -7.91 10.89 2.10
N PHE A 160 -8.24 9.60 2.03
CA PHE A 160 -9.14 8.94 2.97
C PHE A 160 -8.40 8.32 4.16
N LEU A 161 -7.08 8.14 4.12
CA LEU A 161 -6.35 7.40 5.14
C LEU A 161 -6.36 8.11 6.49
N GLU A 162 -6.03 9.40 6.52
CA GLU A 162 -6.03 10.17 7.78
C GLU A 162 -7.44 10.36 8.36
N PRO A 163 -8.47 10.76 7.57
CA PRO A 163 -9.84 10.82 8.07
C PRO A 163 -10.35 9.46 8.58
N LEU A 164 -10.08 8.36 7.85
CA LEU A 164 -10.48 7.02 8.27
C LEU A 164 -9.75 6.62 9.56
N ARG A 165 -8.46 6.94 9.70
CA ARG A 165 -7.70 6.72 10.93
C ARG A 165 -8.38 7.40 12.11
N SER A 166 -8.76 8.67 11.99
CA SER A 166 -9.51 9.40 13.03
C SER A 166 -10.88 8.77 13.33
N MET A 167 -11.65 8.44 12.29
CA MET A 167 -12.97 7.80 12.43
C MET A 167 -12.92 6.48 13.20
N LEU A 168 -11.88 5.68 13.02
CA LEU A 168 -11.76 4.38 13.69
C LEU A 168 -11.57 4.54 15.20
N TRP A 169 -11.04 5.66 15.68
CA TRP A 169 -10.96 5.95 17.12
C TRP A 169 -12.25 6.50 17.72
N GLU A 170 -13.14 7.03 16.90
CA GLU A 170 -14.41 7.59 17.35
C GLU A 170 -15.47 6.50 17.51
N PRO A 171 -16.06 6.33 18.71
CA PRO A 171 -17.03 5.25 18.96
C PRO A 171 -18.20 5.23 17.98
N ARG A 172 -18.79 6.40 17.68
CA ARG A 172 -19.95 6.48 16.76
C ARG A 172 -19.57 6.08 15.34
N SER A 173 -18.42 6.54 14.88
CA SER A 173 -17.93 6.35 13.51
C SER A 173 -17.51 4.90 13.28
N ILE A 174 -16.77 4.29 14.20
CA ILE A 174 -16.40 2.87 14.09
C ILE A 174 -17.62 1.93 14.15
N PHE A 175 -18.63 2.23 14.99
CA PHE A 175 -19.87 1.47 15.02
C PHE A 175 -20.69 1.61 13.72
N ALA A 176 -20.71 2.80 13.12
CA ALA A 176 -21.38 3.02 11.84
C ALA A 176 -20.70 2.23 10.72
N LEU A 177 -19.37 2.33 10.61
CA LEU A 177 -18.57 1.61 9.60
C LEU A 177 -18.70 0.09 9.71
N GLN A 178 -18.70 -0.46 10.93
CA GLN A 178 -18.82 -1.91 11.15
C GLN A 178 -20.13 -2.49 10.60
N ARG A 179 -21.21 -1.69 10.54
CA ARG A 179 -22.51 -2.13 10.05
C ARG A 179 -22.62 -2.09 8.53
N VAL A 180 -21.62 -1.55 7.84
CA VAL A 180 -21.58 -1.47 6.39
C VAL A 180 -20.92 -2.75 5.85
N PRO A 181 -21.65 -3.59 5.09
CA PRO A 181 -21.10 -4.82 4.54
C PRO A 181 -20.06 -4.54 3.44
N GLU A 182 -20.21 -3.43 2.71
CA GLU A 182 -19.31 -3.01 1.64
C GLU A 182 -19.14 -1.48 1.69
N ILE A 183 -17.93 -1.04 2.03
CA ILE A 183 -17.55 0.36 2.19
C ILE A 183 -16.93 0.83 0.89
N THR A 184 -17.73 1.54 0.09
CA THR A 184 -17.28 2.11 -1.19
C THR A 184 -16.57 3.45 -1.01
N ASP A 185 -15.79 3.85 -2.01
CA ASP A 185 -15.19 5.18 -2.11
C ASP A 185 -16.20 6.32 -1.95
N ARG A 186 -17.40 6.15 -2.52
CA ARG A 186 -18.49 7.13 -2.37
C ARG A 186 -18.97 7.22 -0.92
N TYR A 187 -19.01 6.09 -0.21
CA TYR A 187 -19.34 6.07 1.21
C TYR A 187 -18.25 6.76 2.03
N LEU A 188 -16.97 6.40 1.81
CA LEU A 188 -15.83 7.03 2.48
C LEU A 188 -15.82 8.54 2.27
N ALA A 189 -16.01 9.01 1.04
CA ALA A 189 -16.08 10.44 0.75
C ALA A 189 -17.17 11.14 1.57
N ARG A 190 -18.39 10.59 1.63
CA ARG A 190 -19.49 11.16 2.43
C ARG A 190 -19.18 11.17 3.92
N ALA A 191 -18.63 10.07 4.43
CA ALA A 191 -18.31 9.93 5.84
C ALA A 191 -17.18 10.88 6.27
N CYS A 192 -16.13 11.00 5.45
CA CYS A 192 -15.00 11.89 5.72
C CYS A 192 -15.41 13.37 5.58
N HIS A 193 -16.27 13.73 4.63
CA HIS A 193 -16.77 15.11 4.50
C HIS A 193 -17.63 15.55 5.69
N ALA A 194 -18.42 14.64 6.28
CA ALA A 194 -19.24 14.96 7.44
C ALA A 194 -18.44 15.32 8.70
N LEU A 195 -17.14 15.00 8.75
CA LEU A 195 -16.24 15.37 9.85
C LEU A 195 -15.53 16.72 9.64
N ALA A 196 -15.50 17.22 8.41
CA ALA A 196 -14.86 18.49 8.07
C ALA A 196 -15.81 19.69 8.12
N ALA A 197 -17.10 19.45 8.37
CA ALA A 197 -18.19 20.44 8.44
C ALA A 197 -18.68 20.59 9.88
#